data_AF-A0A7Y3RM82-F1
#
_entry.id   AF-A0A7Y3RM82-F1
#
_cell.length_a   1.000
_cell.length_b   1.000
_cell.length_c   1.000
_cell.angle_alpha   90.00
_cell.angle_beta   90.00
_cell.angle_gamma   90.00
#
_symmetry.space_group_name_H-M   'P 1'
#
loop_
_entity.id
_entity.type
_entity.pdbx_description
1 polymer ?
#
loop_
_entity_poly.entity_id
_entity_poly.type
_entity_poly.pdbx_seq_one_letter_code
_entity_poly.pdbx_strand_id
1 'polypeptide(L)'
;MAALLTAFAPNASAEEVPEWIERQVAVQAESLAQVLDLPRVPFLTLDYDRETPIEGLRVLDADAGPEKATIRFRGDWTTPDADMRDLIARNLAHELAHVWQYRTGQPSETRFLHEGFAEAMAVEALIACGDVCGGDPAALAREQEARCRSSMSRGPLIAEDSRVKGYGCGAVVTLAAARKAEMSVQAFYLAFAATKRSNQDFLDVARERAGQDFAVAAFSFLNTDHSLAKPETVIRRLKRGTL
;
A
#
# COMPACT_ATOMS: atom_id res chain seq x y z
N MET A 1 10.10 23.93 19.99
CA MET A 1 10.03 22.68 19.22
C MET A 1 11.43 22.38 18.71
N ALA A 2 12.13 21.44 19.35
CA ALA A 2 13.41 20.96 18.82
C ALA A 2 13.09 20.07 17.61
N ALA A 3 13.63 20.39 16.45
CA ALA A 3 13.53 19.53 15.27
C ALA A 3 14.17 18.18 15.63
N LEU A 4 13.35 17.14 15.72
CA LEU A 4 13.85 15.77 15.72
C LEU A 4 14.47 15.57 14.34
N LEU A 5 15.79 15.65 14.27
CA LEU A 5 16.54 15.20 13.10
C LEU A 5 16.23 13.72 12.96
N THR A 6 15.30 13.37 12.08
CA THR A 6 15.15 12.02 11.56
C THR A 6 16.53 11.60 11.08
N ALA A 7 17.10 10.57 11.71
CA ALA A 7 18.44 10.12 11.39
C ALA A 7 18.39 9.45 10.01
N PHE A 8 18.60 10.23 8.95
CA PHE A 8 19.01 9.72 7.65
C PHE A 8 20.44 9.22 7.82
N ALA A 9 20.72 7.93 7.56
CA ALA A 9 22.12 7.55 7.40
C ALA A 9 22.53 7.94 5.99
N PRO A 10 23.72 8.51 5.82
CA PRO A 10 24.27 8.79 4.51
C PRO A 10 24.40 7.46 3.76
N ASN A 11 23.71 7.35 2.63
CA ASN A 11 23.93 6.26 1.69
C ASN A 11 25.06 6.63 0.73
N ALA A 12 25.80 5.63 0.28
CA ALA A 12 26.92 5.77 -0.64
C ALA A 12 26.44 5.98 -2.10
N SER A 13 25.39 6.77 -2.33
CA SER A 13 25.05 7.23 -3.68
C SER A 13 26.02 8.32 -4.11
N ALA A 14 26.36 8.36 -5.40
CA ALA A 14 27.31 9.34 -5.95
C ALA A 14 26.73 10.76 -6.02
N GLU A 15 25.40 10.92 -5.90
CA GLU A 15 24.69 12.19 -6.00
C GLU A 15 23.85 12.49 -4.74
N GLU A 16 23.75 13.78 -4.41
CA GLU A 16 22.93 14.30 -3.30
C GLU A 16 21.43 14.29 -3.69
N VAL A 17 20.59 13.83 -2.78
CA VAL A 17 19.13 13.86 -2.95
C VAL A 17 18.65 15.32 -2.96
N PRO A 18 17.77 15.74 -3.90
CA PRO A 18 17.25 17.10 -3.90
C PRO A 18 16.60 17.50 -2.57
N GLU A 19 16.96 18.66 -2.01
CA GLU A 19 16.50 19.15 -0.68
C GLU A 19 14.97 19.13 -0.53
N TRP A 20 14.25 19.39 -1.62
CA TRP A 20 12.79 19.39 -1.59
C TRP A 20 12.21 17.99 -1.36
N ILE A 21 12.87 16.92 -1.85
CA ILE A 21 12.49 15.53 -1.61
C ILE A 21 12.74 15.18 -0.16
N GLU A 22 13.92 15.49 0.38
CA GLU A 22 14.25 15.23 1.78
C GLU A 22 13.24 15.88 2.72
N ARG A 23 12.92 17.15 2.46
CA ARG A 23 11.91 17.90 3.23
C ARG A 23 10.52 17.30 3.10
N GLN A 24 10.10 16.92 1.88
CA GLN A 24 8.80 16.31 1.63
C GLN A 24 8.66 14.98 2.36
N VAL A 25 9.67 14.11 2.24
CA VAL A 25 9.71 12.80 2.91
C VAL A 25 9.70 12.97 4.42
N ALA A 26 10.50 13.88 4.98
CA ALA A 26 10.54 14.10 6.43
C ALA A 26 9.16 14.50 6.99
N VAL A 27 8.51 15.49 6.38
CA VAL A 27 7.18 15.98 6.83
C VAL A 27 6.11 14.89 6.72
N GLN A 28 6.08 14.16 5.61
CA GLN A 28 5.10 13.09 5.40
C GLN A 28 5.37 11.89 6.31
N ALA A 29 6.63 11.51 6.52
CA ALA A 29 7.00 10.36 7.33
C ALA A 29 6.60 10.53 8.79
N GLU A 30 6.77 11.73 9.36
CA GLU A 30 6.29 12.05 10.71
C GLU A 30 4.78 11.88 10.83
N SER A 31 4.04 12.47 9.88
CA SER A 31 2.57 12.44 9.90
C SER A 31 2.02 11.02 9.69
N LEU A 32 2.58 10.29 8.72
CA LEU A 32 2.20 8.91 8.43
C LEU A 32 2.56 7.97 9.57
N ALA A 33 3.72 8.14 10.20
CA ALA A 33 4.11 7.34 11.36
C ALA A 33 3.14 7.51 12.52
N GLN A 34 2.68 8.75 12.78
CA GLN A 34 1.66 9.01 13.78
C GLN A 34 0.33 8.33 13.43
N VAL A 35 -0.14 8.48 12.19
CA VAL A 35 -1.40 7.89 11.72
C VAL A 35 -1.36 6.36 11.75
N LEU A 36 -0.23 5.77 11.41
CA LEU A 36 -0.02 4.31 11.43
C LEU A 36 0.29 3.77 12.83
N ASP A 37 0.30 4.60 13.88
CA ASP A 37 0.67 4.20 15.25
C ASP A 37 2.05 3.53 15.32
N LEU A 38 3.01 4.06 14.56
CA LEU A 38 4.42 3.72 14.71
C LEU A 38 4.99 4.51 15.90
N PRO A 39 5.73 3.88 16.83
CA PRO A 39 6.24 4.54 18.03
C PRO A 39 7.32 5.59 17.72
N ARG A 40 7.87 5.54 16.51
CA ARG A 40 8.81 6.51 15.95
C ARG A 40 8.78 6.39 14.42
N VAL A 41 9.21 7.45 13.75
CA VAL A 41 9.53 7.39 12.32
C VAL A 41 10.61 6.32 12.11
N PRO A 42 10.42 5.36 11.19
CA PRO A 42 11.44 4.36 10.93
C PRO A 42 12.67 4.97 10.27
N PHE A 43 13.74 4.19 10.22
CA PHE A 43 14.94 4.62 9.55
C PHE A 43 14.69 4.71 8.04
N LEU A 44 14.79 5.92 7.47
CA LEU A 44 14.57 6.17 6.05
C LEU A 44 15.89 6.33 5.32
N THR A 45 16.02 5.59 4.22
CA THR A 45 17.15 5.69 3.29
C THR A 45 16.65 6.25 1.98
N LEU A 46 17.27 7.32 1.48
CA LEU A 46 16.94 7.93 0.21
C LEU A 46 18.12 7.74 -0.75
N ASP A 47 17.89 7.03 -1.85
CA ASP A 47 18.87 6.86 -2.92
C ASP A 47 18.44 7.72 -4.11
N TYR A 48 19.38 8.50 -4.67
CA TYR A 48 19.14 9.28 -5.88
C TYR A 48 20.16 8.92 -6.96
N ASP A 49 19.65 8.64 -8.16
CA ASP A 49 20.43 8.34 -9.35
C ASP A 49 19.81 9.07 -10.56
N ARG A 50 20.38 10.23 -10.88
CA ARG A 50 19.94 11.02 -12.04
C ARG A 50 20.46 10.43 -13.36
N GLU A 51 21.64 9.82 -13.33
CA GLU A 51 22.40 9.43 -14.52
C GLU A 51 21.88 8.17 -15.19
N THR A 52 21.16 7.29 -14.47
CA THR A 52 20.50 6.15 -15.10
C THR A 52 19.55 6.65 -16.21
N PRO A 53 19.86 6.39 -17.50
CA PRO A 53 19.11 6.96 -18.60
C PRO A 53 17.77 6.25 -18.69
N ILE A 54 16.71 6.93 -18.25
CA ILE A 54 15.34 6.54 -18.53
C ILE A 54 14.70 7.73 -19.24
N GLU A 55 14.75 7.71 -20.57
CA GLU A 55 14.35 8.84 -21.40
C GLU A 55 12.92 9.30 -21.06
N GLY A 56 12.79 10.51 -20.51
CA GLY A 56 11.51 11.11 -20.14
C GLY A 56 10.77 10.44 -18.98
N LEU A 57 11.37 9.46 -18.30
CA LEU A 57 10.71 8.70 -17.24
C LEU A 57 11.38 8.95 -15.89
N ARG A 58 10.53 9.21 -14.90
CA ARG A 58 10.88 9.31 -13.48
C ARG A 58 10.43 8.03 -12.82
N VAL A 59 11.34 7.36 -12.13
CA VAL A 59 11.03 6.09 -11.45
C VAL A 59 11.28 6.26 -9.97
N LEU A 60 10.30 5.81 -9.18
CA LEU A 60 10.41 5.67 -7.73
C LEU A 60 10.22 4.18 -7.42
N ASP A 61 11.24 3.58 -6.82
CA ASP A 61 11.17 2.22 -6.27
C ASP A 61 11.36 2.29 -4.76
N ALA A 62 10.67 1.45 -4.00
CA ALA A 62 10.82 1.43 -2.56
C ALA A 62 10.76 -0.01 -2.02
N ASP A 63 11.33 -0.20 -0.83
CA ASP A 63 11.35 -1.49 -0.14
C ASP A 63 11.42 -1.26 1.38
N ALA A 64 10.74 -2.10 2.15
CA ALA A 64 10.66 -2.00 3.60
C ALA A 64 11.17 -3.26 4.31
N GLY A 65 11.80 -3.04 5.45
CA GLY A 65 12.17 -4.06 6.42
C GLY A 65 11.65 -3.73 7.84
N PRO A 66 11.97 -4.56 8.85
CA PRO A 66 11.37 -4.48 10.18
C PRO A 66 11.47 -3.13 10.93
N GLU A 67 12.42 -2.26 10.55
CA GLU A 67 12.60 -0.94 11.18
C GLU A 67 13.00 0.15 10.18
N LYS A 68 12.98 -0.14 8.88
CA LYS A 68 13.51 0.76 7.85
C LYS A 68 12.71 0.70 6.56
N ALA A 69 12.76 1.80 5.81
CA ALA A 69 12.33 1.83 4.42
C ALA A 69 13.40 2.51 3.56
N THR A 70 13.64 1.97 2.38
CA THR A 70 14.51 2.57 1.37
C THR A 70 13.64 3.07 0.22
N ILE A 71 13.82 4.34 -0.17
CA ILE A 71 13.17 4.96 -1.32
C ILE A 71 14.26 5.33 -2.33
N ARG A 72 14.11 4.91 -3.57
CA ARG A 72 15.07 5.11 -4.65
C ARG A 72 14.43 5.93 -5.75
N PHE A 73 15.08 7.02 -6.11
CA PHE A 73 14.66 7.98 -7.12
C PHE A 73 15.59 7.86 -8.32
N ARG A 74 15.04 7.53 -9.49
CA ARG A 74 15.79 7.47 -10.75
C ARG A 74 15.24 8.47 -11.77
N GLY A 75 16.13 9.15 -12.49
CA GLY A 75 15.80 10.16 -13.49
C GLY A 75 15.78 11.60 -12.95
N ASP A 76 15.10 12.52 -13.64
CA ASP A 76 15.07 13.94 -13.27
C ASP A 76 14.00 14.25 -12.21
N TRP A 77 14.45 14.41 -10.96
CA TRP A 77 13.63 14.81 -9.81
C TRP A 77 14.00 16.22 -9.32
N THR A 78 14.67 17.02 -10.14
CA THR A 78 15.18 18.34 -9.69
C THR A 78 14.08 19.37 -9.48
N THR A 79 13.00 19.29 -10.25
CA THR A 79 11.88 20.24 -10.21
C THR A 79 10.65 19.59 -9.59
N PRO A 80 10.16 20.05 -8.43
CA PRO A 80 8.97 19.48 -7.82
C PRO A 80 7.72 19.80 -8.63
N ASP A 81 6.85 18.81 -8.79
CA ASP A 81 5.48 18.99 -9.26
C ASP A 81 4.48 18.24 -8.36
N ALA A 82 3.19 18.44 -8.61
CA ALA A 82 2.14 17.83 -7.81
C ALA A 82 2.13 16.30 -7.92
N ASP A 83 2.41 15.76 -9.10
CA ASP A 83 2.40 14.32 -9.37
C ASP A 83 3.56 13.62 -8.64
N MET A 84 4.74 14.23 -8.60
CA MET A 84 5.89 13.73 -7.84
C MET A 84 5.61 13.70 -6.33
N ARG A 85 4.98 14.75 -5.79
CA ARG A 85 4.64 14.81 -4.36
C ARG A 85 3.62 13.75 -3.99
N ASP A 86 2.61 13.54 -4.84
CA ASP A 86 1.61 12.48 -4.68
C ASP A 86 2.26 11.09 -4.77
N LEU A 87 3.17 10.88 -5.73
CA LEU A 87 3.90 9.63 -5.89
C LEU A 87 4.78 9.31 -4.67
N ILE A 88 5.49 10.31 -4.10
CA ILE A 88 6.26 10.16 -2.86
C ILE A 88 5.33 9.80 -1.70
N ALA A 89 4.23 10.53 -1.53
CA ALA A 89 3.28 10.30 -0.44
C ALA A 89 2.80 8.85 -0.40
N ARG A 90 2.41 8.33 -1.57
CA ARG A 90 1.83 6.99 -1.72
C ARG A 90 2.82 5.89 -1.46
N ASN A 91 4.01 5.98 -2.06
CA ASN A 91 5.05 4.97 -1.85
C ASN A 91 5.53 5.01 -0.39
N LEU A 92 5.72 6.19 0.19
CA LEU A 92 6.09 6.31 1.59
C LEU A 92 5.02 5.72 2.51
N ALA A 93 3.74 6.02 2.29
CA ALA A 93 2.64 5.43 3.07
C ALA A 93 2.60 3.90 2.95
N HIS A 94 2.84 3.37 1.74
CA HIS A 94 2.92 1.93 1.47
C HIS A 94 4.08 1.28 2.25
N GLU A 95 5.29 1.81 2.16
CA GLU A 95 6.44 1.26 2.86
C GLU A 95 6.31 1.36 4.38
N LEU A 96 5.77 2.46 4.90
CA LEU A 96 5.51 2.61 6.33
C LEU A 96 4.45 1.62 6.82
N ALA A 97 3.46 1.28 5.98
CA ALA A 97 2.52 0.22 6.27
C ALA A 97 3.20 -1.15 6.34
N HIS A 98 4.17 -1.44 5.47
CA HIS A 98 5.01 -2.64 5.59
C HIS A 98 5.85 -2.67 6.87
N VAL A 99 6.49 -1.56 7.23
CA VAL A 99 7.21 -1.45 8.52
C VAL A 99 6.27 -1.77 9.68
N TRP A 100 5.04 -1.24 9.65
CA TRP A 100 4.03 -1.56 10.65
C TRP A 100 3.66 -3.06 10.66
N GLN A 101 3.44 -3.68 9.48
CA GLN A 101 3.18 -5.12 9.38
C GLN A 101 4.28 -5.96 10.04
N TYR A 102 5.56 -5.66 9.74
CA TYR A 102 6.70 -6.39 10.32
C TYR A 102 6.72 -6.35 11.86
N ARG A 103 6.26 -5.25 12.46
CA ARG A 103 6.18 -5.12 13.93
C ARG A 103 5.13 -6.02 14.56
N THR A 104 4.09 -6.38 13.80
CA THR A 104 3.03 -7.29 14.26
C THR A 104 3.40 -8.77 14.03
N GLY A 105 4.52 -9.04 13.37
CA GLY A 105 5.05 -10.37 13.10
C GLY A 105 5.55 -10.52 11.66
N GLN A 106 5.80 -11.77 11.24
CA GLN A 106 6.18 -12.03 9.85
C GLN A 106 5.03 -11.68 8.89
N PRO A 107 5.28 -11.01 7.76
CA PRO A 107 4.26 -10.77 6.76
C PRO A 107 3.71 -12.09 6.19
N SER A 108 2.55 -12.03 5.54
CA SER A 108 2.04 -13.20 4.80
C SER A 108 2.98 -13.51 3.64
N GLU A 109 3.30 -14.78 3.45
CA GLU A 109 4.03 -15.23 2.24
C GLU A 109 3.17 -15.09 0.99
N THR A 110 1.84 -14.94 1.14
CA THR A 110 0.97 -14.68 0.00
C THR A 110 1.04 -13.21 -0.38
N ARG A 111 1.58 -12.95 -1.57
CA ARG A 111 1.80 -11.59 -2.09
C ARG A 111 0.57 -10.68 -2.03
N PHE A 112 -0.61 -11.14 -2.48
CA PHE A 112 -1.78 -10.25 -2.47
C PHE A 112 -2.23 -9.87 -1.05
N LEU A 113 -1.98 -10.72 -0.05
CA LEU A 113 -2.24 -10.37 1.34
C LEU A 113 -1.18 -9.39 1.84
N HIS A 114 0.10 -9.65 1.59
CA HIS A 114 1.18 -8.76 1.98
C HIS A 114 1.02 -7.34 1.39
N GLU A 115 1.02 -7.25 0.06
CA GLU A 115 0.92 -6.00 -0.71
C GLU A 115 -0.45 -5.36 -0.55
N GLY A 116 -1.52 -6.17 -0.59
CA GLY A 116 -2.89 -5.67 -0.53
C GLY A 116 -3.25 -5.06 0.82
N PHE A 117 -2.76 -5.61 1.93
CA PHE A 117 -2.92 -4.98 3.23
C PHE A 117 -2.09 -3.70 3.34
N ALA A 118 -0.84 -3.69 2.87
CA ALA A 118 0.00 -2.49 2.91
C ALA A 118 -0.63 -1.36 2.09
N GLU A 119 -1.09 -1.65 0.89
CA GLU A 119 -1.77 -0.69 0.02
C GLU A 119 -3.10 -0.20 0.62
N ALA A 120 -3.90 -1.07 1.24
CA ALA A 120 -5.12 -0.68 1.91
C ALA A 120 -4.86 0.23 3.13
N MET A 121 -3.84 -0.08 3.94
CA MET A 121 -3.42 0.76 5.07
C MET A 121 -2.86 2.10 4.59
N ALA A 122 -2.08 2.11 3.52
CA ALA A 122 -1.57 3.34 2.92
C ALA A 122 -2.71 4.27 2.47
N VAL A 123 -3.77 3.72 1.86
CA VAL A 123 -4.96 4.50 1.51
C VAL A 123 -5.64 5.10 2.74
N GLU A 124 -5.90 4.32 3.79
CA GLU A 124 -6.47 4.86 5.03
C GLU A 124 -5.56 5.91 5.67
N ALA A 125 -4.24 5.68 5.65
CA ALA A 125 -3.26 6.58 6.24
C ALA A 125 -3.17 7.93 5.51
N LEU A 126 -3.17 7.91 4.17
CA LEU A 126 -3.19 9.12 3.36
C LEU A 126 -4.47 9.93 3.60
N ILE A 127 -5.63 9.26 3.68
CA ILE A 127 -6.91 9.91 3.98
C ILE A 127 -6.86 10.58 5.36
N ALA A 128 -6.32 9.89 6.37
CA ALA A 128 -6.23 10.42 7.73
C ALA A 128 -5.15 11.51 7.88
N CYS A 129 -4.08 11.47 7.08
CA CYS A 129 -3.03 12.49 7.05
C CYS A 129 -3.52 13.82 6.41
N GLY A 130 -4.56 13.76 5.58
CA GLY A 130 -5.19 14.94 4.97
C GLY A 130 -4.23 15.74 4.08
N ASP A 131 -4.34 17.07 4.14
CA ASP A 131 -3.60 17.99 3.27
C ASP A 131 -2.07 17.87 3.39
N VAL A 132 -1.56 17.33 4.51
CA VAL A 132 -0.11 17.16 4.72
C VAL A 132 0.47 16.10 3.78
N CYS A 133 -0.24 15.00 3.58
CA CYS A 133 0.19 13.95 2.66
C CYS A 133 -0.38 14.16 1.25
N GLY A 134 -1.42 14.98 1.11
CA GLY A 134 -2.13 15.18 -0.14
C GLY A 134 -3.03 13.99 -0.49
N GLY A 135 -3.85 14.19 -1.52
CA GLY A 135 -4.73 13.17 -2.07
C GLY A 135 -6.20 13.42 -1.77
N ASP A 136 -7.03 13.39 -2.81
CA ASP A 136 -8.49 13.28 -2.69
C ASP A 136 -8.81 11.83 -2.23
N PRO A 137 -9.44 11.62 -1.05
CA PRO A 137 -9.85 10.29 -0.60
C PRO A 137 -10.61 9.48 -1.65
N ALA A 138 -11.46 10.16 -2.42
CA ALA A 138 -12.22 9.52 -3.48
C ALA A 138 -11.33 9.15 -4.67
N ALA A 139 -10.28 9.94 -4.98
CA ALA A 139 -9.29 9.62 -5.99
C ALA A 139 -8.44 8.40 -5.61
N LEU A 140 -7.98 8.33 -4.36
CA LEU A 140 -7.21 7.18 -3.84
C LEU A 140 -8.01 5.88 -3.98
N ALA A 141 -9.28 5.89 -3.56
CA ALA A 141 -10.14 4.72 -3.69
C ALA A 141 -10.42 4.35 -5.17
N ARG A 142 -10.67 5.33 -6.04
CA ARG A 142 -10.87 5.11 -7.49
C ARG A 142 -9.63 4.52 -8.14
N GLU A 143 -8.45 4.94 -7.72
CA GLU A 143 -7.20 4.43 -8.27
C GLU A 143 -6.97 2.97 -7.93
N GLN A 144 -7.24 2.54 -6.68
CA GLN A 144 -7.12 1.13 -6.32
C GLN A 144 -8.10 0.27 -7.12
N GLU A 145 -9.32 0.76 -7.34
CA GLU A 145 -10.24 0.09 -8.26
C GLU A 145 -9.68 0.02 -9.68
N ALA A 146 -9.15 1.13 -10.23
CA ALA A 146 -8.61 1.15 -11.59
C ALA A 146 -7.43 0.17 -11.75
N ARG A 147 -6.50 0.13 -10.79
CA ARG A 147 -5.39 -0.83 -10.72
C ARG A 147 -5.89 -2.27 -10.63
N CYS A 148 -6.95 -2.51 -9.85
CA CYS A 148 -7.55 -3.83 -9.80
C CYS A 148 -8.18 -4.23 -11.15
N ARG A 149 -9.00 -3.36 -11.74
CA ARG A 149 -9.67 -3.62 -13.03
C ARG A 149 -8.68 -3.96 -14.13
N SER A 150 -7.56 -3.23 -14.23
CA SER A 150 -6.53 -3.50 -15.23
C SER A 150 -5.82 -4.85 -15.03
N SER A 151 -5.82 -5.36 -13.80
CA SER A 151 -5.18 -6.62 -13.41
C SER A 151 -6.09 -7.84 -13.57
N MET A 152 -7.42 -7.65 -13.52
CA MET A 152 -8.42 -8.73 -13.64
C MET A 152 -8.46 -9.39 -15.01
N SER A 153 -7.98 -8.73 -16.06
CA SER A 153 -7.90 -9.30 -17.42
C SER A 153 -6.85 -10.42 -17.56
N ARG A 154 -6.03 -10.65 -16.53
CA ARG A 154 -4.85 -11.54 -16.59
C ARG A 154 -5.08 -12.89 -15.88
N GLY A 155 -6.32 -13.33 -15.70
CA GLY A 155 -6.66 -14.58 -14.98
C GLY A 155 -6.92 -14.39 -13.47
N PRO A 156 -7.09 -15.49 -12.71
CA PRO A 156 -7.39 -15.43 -11.27
C PRO A 156 -6.37 -14.64 -10.46
N LEU A 157 -6.79 -14.07 -9.32
CA LEU A 157 -5.93 -13.24 -8.48
C LEU A 157 -4.91 -14.05 -7.68
N ILE A 158 -5.28 -15.26 -7.27
CA ILE A 158 -4.39 -16.17 -6.52
C ILE A 158 -3.40 -16.94 -7.43
N ALA A 159 -3.55 -16.86 -8.75
CA ALA A 159 -2.62 -17.51 -9.66
C ALA A 159 -1.23 -16.87 -9.55
N GLU A 160 -0.20 -17.70 -9.35
CA GLU A 160 1.16 -17.31 -8.94
C GLU A 160 1.79 -16.21 -9.81
N ASP A 161 2.53 -15.35 -9.11
CA ASP A 161 3.51 -14.37 -9.60
C ASP A 161 3.01 -13.10 -10.33
N SER A 162 1.74 -12.77 -10.22
CA SER A 162 1.30 -11.47 -10.70
C SER A 162 1.64 -10.36 -9.72
N ARG A 163 2.85 -9.78 -9.84
CA ARG A 163 3.27 -8.59 -9.07
C ARG A 163 2.17 -7.53 -9.04
N VAL A 164 1.56 -7.27 -10.21
CA VAL A 164 0.57 -6.20 -10.41
C VAL A 164 -0.78 -6.49 -9.75
N LYS A 165 -1.26 -7.75 -9.76
CA LYS A 165 -2.57 -8.10 -9.15
C LYS A 165 -2.57 -7.96 -7.63
N GLY A 166 -1.42 -8.21 -7.00
CA GLY A 166 -1.26 -8.22 -5.54
C GLY A 166 -1.62 -6.89 -4.89
N TYR A 167 -1.23 -5.76 -5.50
CA TYR A 167 -1.48 -4.42 -4.97
C TYR A 167 -2.95 -4.02 -5.10
N GLY A 168 -3.41 -3.72 -6.33
CA GLY A 168 -4.72 -3.10 -6.54
C GLY A 168 -5.90 -3.97 -6.08
N CYS A 169 -5.93 -5.24 -6.50
CA CYS A 169 -7.05 -6.12 -6.11
C CYS A 169 -6.95 -6.59 -4.66
N GLY A 170 -5.74 -6.77 -4.13
CA GLY A 170 -5.53 -7.01 -2.70
C GLY A 170 -6.07 -5.86 -1.85
N ALA A 171 -5.76 -4.61 -2.22
CA ALA A 171 -6.28 -3.43 -1.53
C ALA A 171 -7.80 -3.36 -1.58
N VAL A 172 -8.40 -3.60 -2.76
CA VAL A 172 -9.86 -3.55 -2.94
C VAL A 172 -10.59 -4.57 -2.06
N VAL A 173 -10.11 -5.82 -1.98
CA VAL A 173 -10.75 -6.85 -1.14
C VAL A 173 -10.55 -6.56 0.34
N THR A 174 -9.36 -6.08 0.74
CA THR A 174 -9.06 -5.72 2.13
C THR A 174 -9.89 -4.53 2.62
N LEU A 175 -9.96 -3.44 1.84
CA LEU A 175 -10.80 -2.28 2.15
C LEU A 175 -12.28 -2.67 2.24
N ALA A 176 -12.74 -3.56 1.35
CA ALA A 176 -14.11 -4.06 1.39
C ALA A 176 -14.37 -4.90 2.65
N ALA A 177 -13.42 -5.75 3.05
CA ALA A 177 -13.51 -6.58 4.24
C ALA A 177 -13.56 -5.73 5.52
N ALA A 178 -12.61 -4.80 5.68
CA ALA A 178 -12.55 -3.89 6.82
C ALA A 178 -13.82 -3.05 6.95
N ARG A 179 -14.30 -2.47 5.82
CA ARG A 179 -15.55 -1.71 5.80
C ARG A 179 -16.77 -2.55 6.18
N LYS A 180 -16.86 -3.80 5.70
CA LYS A 180 -17.97 -4.71 6.04
C LYS A 180 -17.92 -5.17 7.49
N ALA A 181 -16.72 -5.26 8.06
CA ALA A 181 -16.50 -5.54 9.47
C ALA A 181 -16.69 -4.31 10.38
N GLU A 182 -16.90 -3.11 9.81
CA GLU A 182 -16.94 -1.84 10.56
C GLU A 182 -15.66 -1.58 11.37
N MET A 183 -14.51 -1.94 10.78
CA MET A 183 -13.18 -1.82 11.37
C MET A 183 -12.26 -0.98 10.49
N SER A 184 -11.18 -0.44 11.06
CA SER A 184 -10.04 0.03 10.25
C SER A 184 -9.32 -1.15 9.61
N VAL A 185 -8.57 -0.89 8.53
CA VAL A 185 -7.72 -1.90 7.90
C VAL A 185 -6.69 -2.44 8.89
N GLN A 186 -6.11 -1.58 9.73
CA GLN A 186 -5.16 -2.01 10.78
C GLN A 186 -5.80 -2.99 11.76
N ALA A 187 -7.01 -2.69 12.27
CA ALA A 187 -7.69 -3.57 13.20
C ALA A 187 -8.07 -4.91 12.54
N PHE A 188 -8.53 -4.88 11.28
CA PHE A 188 -8.80 -6.10 10.53
C PHE A 188 -7.52 -6.92 10.28
N TYR A 189 -6.41 -6.24 9.97
CA TYR A 189 -5.12 -6.89 9.81
C TYR A 189 -4.63 -7.53 11.11
N LEU A 190 -4.79 -6.90 12.27
CA LEU A 190 -4.40 -7.52 13.56
C LEU A 190 -5.18 -8.81 13.83
N ALA A 191 -6.48 -8.84 13.50
CA ALA A 191 -7.27 -10.07 13.60
C ALA A 191 -6.73 -11.17 12.66
N PHE A 192 -6.34 -10.80 11.43
CA PHE A 192 -5.69 -11.70 10.48
C PHE A 192 -4.28 -12.12 10.94
N ALA A 193 -3.46 -11.21 11.47
CA ALA A 193 -2.09 -11.44 11.86
C ALA A 193 -1.97 -12.37 13.08
N ALA A 194 -3.05 -12.52 13.86
CA ALA A 194 -3.18 -13.50 14.94
C ALA A 194 -3.39 -14.95 14.47
N THR A 195 -3.57 -15.17 13.16
CA THR A 195 -3.74 -16.48 12.54
C THR A 195 -2.44 -17.02 11.94
N LYS A 196 -2.51 -18.10 11.14
CA LYS A 196 -1.37 -18.60 10.35
C LYS A 196 -1.09 -17.79 9.07
N ARG A 197 -1.92 -16.77 8.79
CA ARG A 197 -1.74 -15.79 7.71
C ARG A 197 -1.79 -16.38 6.29
N SER A 198 -2.57 -17.44 6.12
CA SER A 198 -2.89 -18.03 4.82
C SER A 198 -4.10 -17.37 4.15
N ASN A 199 -4.35 -17.70 2.88
CA ASN A 199 -5.58 -17.32 2.19
C ASN A 199 -6.84 -17.79 2.90
N GLN A 200 -6.79 -19.01 3.46
CA GLN A 200 -7.92 -19.55 4.19
C GLN A 200 -8.15 -18.77 5.48
N ASP A 201 -7.09 -18.41 6.21
CA ASP A 201 -7.22 -17.61 7.43
C ASP A 201 -7.81 -16.22 7.14
N PHE A 202 -7.43 -15.58 6.03
CA PHE A 202 -8.04 -14.32 5.61
C PHE A 202 -9.55 -14.48 5.40
N LEU A 203 -9.97 -15.55 4.71
CA LEU A 203 -11.39 -15.82 4.46
C LEU A 203 -12.15 -16.19 5.74
N ASP A 204 -11.49 -16.85 6.69
CA ASP A 204 -12.08 -17.21 7.98
C ASP A 204 -12.28 -15.95 8.85
N VAL A 205 -11.30 -15.05 8.91
CA VAL A 205 -11.45 -13.74 9.56
C VAL A 205 -12.51 -12.89 8.86
N ALA A 206 -12.53 -12.88 7.53
CA ALA A 206 -13.58 -12.20 6.76
C ALA A 206 -14.97 -12.78 7.05
N ARG A 207 -15.10 -14.11 7.20
CA ARG A 207 -16.37 -14.76 7.57
C ARG A 207 -16.83 -14.35 8.96
N GLU A 208 -15.92 -14.37 9.92
CA GLU A 208 -16.20 -14.02 11.32
C GLU A 208 -16.58 -12.54 11.46
N ARG A 209 -15.86 -11.64 10.78
CA ARG A 209 -15.96 -10.19 11.00
C ARG A 209 -16.84 -9.46 9.99
N ALA A 210 -16.77 -9.84 8.72
CA ALA A 210 -17.51 -9.22 7.61
C ALA A 210 -18.73 -10.04 7.14
N GLY A 211 -18.94 -11.22 7.72
CA GLY A 211 -20.07 -12.10 7.46
C GLY A 211 -19.83 -13.14 6.35
N GLN A 212 -20.63 -14.22 6.40
CA GLN A 212 -20.53 -15.36 5.49
C GLN A 212 -20.65 -14.95 4.01
N ASP A 213 -21.62 -14.10 3.67
CA ASP A 213 -21.86 -13.67 2.29
C ASP A 213 -20.64 -12.94 1.70
N PHE A 214 -19.99 -12.08 2.50
CA PHE A 214 -18.77 -11.42 2.06
C PHE A 214 -17.62 -12.41 1.89
N ALA A 215 -17.43 -13.35 2.81
CA ALA A 215 -16.38 -14.36 2.69
C ALA A 215 -16.53 -15.23 1.43
N VAL A 216 -17.76 -15.61 1.08
CA VAL A 216 -18.06 -16.33 -0.18
C VAL A 216 -17.73 -15.46 -1.40
N ALA A 217 -18.15 -14.19 -1.39
CA ALA A 217 -17.85 -13.27 -2.47
C ALA A 217 -16.34 -13.01 -2.62
N ALA A 218 -15.60 -12.89 -1.52
CA ALA A 218 -14.16 -12.73 -1.49
C ALA A 218 -13.45 -13.98 -2.02
N PHE A 219 -13.89 -15.18 -1.62
CA PHE A 219 -13.38 -16.43 -2.18
C PHE A 219 -13.58 -16.49 -3.70
N SER A 220 -14.80 -16.20 -4.18
CA SER A 220 -15.11 -16.16 -5.62
C SER A 220 -14.26 -15.12 -6.35
N PHE A 221 -14.07 -13.94 -5.77
CA PHE A 221 -13.27 -12.87 -6.34
C PHE A 221 -11.80 -13.27 -6.53
N LEU A 222 -11.23 -13.90 -5.51
CA LEU A 222 -9.83 -14.29 -5.49
C LEU A 222 -9.52 -15.48 -6.41
N ASN A 223 -10.44 -16.45 -6.48
CA ASN A 223 -10.21 -17.75 -7.12
C ASN A 223 -10.74 -17.85 -8.56
N THR A 224 -11.70 -17.01 -8.95
CA THR A 224 -12.31 -17.07 -10.28
C THR A 224 -11.50 -16.26 -11.31
N ASP A 225 -11.42 -16.76 -12.53
CA ASP A 225 -10.94 -15.99 -13.67
C ASP A 225 -12.02 -15.00 -14.12
N HIS A 226 -11.78 -13.71 -13.89
CA HIS A 226 -12.68 -12.62 -14.26
C HIS A 226 -12.32 -11.94 -15.57
N SER A 227 -11.43 -12.52 -16.38
CA SER A 227 -10.93 -11.91 -17.62
C SER A 227 -12.01 -11.60 -18.67
N LEU A 228 -13.13 -12.36 -18.66
CA LEU A 228 -14.29 -12.16 -19.54
C LEU A 228 -15.44 -11.39 -18.88
N ALA A 229 -15.32 -11.04 -17.59
CA ALA A 229 -16.34 -10.31 -16.86
C ALA A 229 -16.17 -8.79 -17.02
N LYS A 230 -17.22 -8.01 -16.70
CA LYS A 230 -17.12 -6.55 -16.55
C LYS A 230 -16.49 -6.22 -15.19
N PRO A 231 -15.24 -5.71 -15.12
CA PRO A 231 -14.52 -5.54 -13.85
C PRO A 231 -15.28 -4.69 -12.82
N GLU A 232 -15.95 -3.63 -13.25
CA GLU A 232 -16.79 -2.76 -12.40
C GLU A 232 -17.89 -3.54 -11.71
N THR A 233 -18.51 -4.48 -12.43
CA THR A 233 -19.62 -5.27 -11.88
C THR A 233 -19.12 -6.25 -10.84
N VAL A 234 -17.97 -6.88 -11.10
CA VAL A 234 -17.34 -7.82 -10.16
C VAL A 234 -16.92 -7.09 -8.88
N ILE A 235 -16.18 -5.98 -8.98
CA ILE A 235 -15.74 -5.19 -7.81
C ILE A 235 -16.95 -4.70 -7.00
N ARG A 236 -18.00 -4.20 -7.67
CA ARG A 236 -19.23 -3.75 -7.01
C ARG A 236 -19.94 -4.89 -6.27
N ARG A 237 -19.99 -6.10 -6.86
CA ARG A 237 -20.62 -7.28 -6.24
C ARG A 237 -19.78 -7.79 -5.06
N LEU A 238 -18.45 -7.80 -5.17
CA LEU A 238 -17.55 -8.08 -4.06
C LEU A 238 -17.84 -7.16 -2.87
N LYS A 239 -17.84 -5.84 -3.09
CA LYS A 239 -18.09 -4.85 -2.03
C LYS A 239 -19.46 -5.01 -1.36
N ARG A 240 -20.43 -5.59 -2.07
CA ARG A 240 -21.77 -5.88 -1.53
C ARG A 240 -21.85 -7.23 -0.82
N GLY A 241 -20.92 -8.15 -1.08
CA GLY A 241 -20.97 -9.54 -0.61
C GLY A 241 -21.88 -10.41 -1.49
N THR A 242 -21.97 -10.13 -2.79
CA THR A 242 -22.94 -10.79 -3.69
C THR A 242 -22.32 -11.33 -4.98
N LEU A 243 -21.01 -11.60 -4.99
CA LEU A 243 -20.30 -12.07 -6.18
C LEU A 243 -20.61 -13.54 -6.49
#